data_AF-A0A8B6Y2K7-F1
#
_entry.id   AF-A0A8B6Y2K7-F1
#
_cell.length_a   1.000
_cell.length_b   1.000
_cell.length_c   1.000
_cell.angle_alpha   90.00
_cell.angle_beta   90.00
_cell.angle_gamma   90.00
#
_symmetry.space_group_name_H-M   'P 1'
#
loop_
_entity.id
_entity.type
_entity.pdbx_description
1 polymer ?
#
loop_
_entity_poly.entity_id
_entity_poly.type
_entity_poly.pdbx_seq_one_letter_code
_entity_poly.pdbx_strand_id
1 'polypeptide(L)'
;MLLHTIKNQASQWKQVLCQILDVTLFLAERGLGFRGTKDLVGVAANGNFLGILELLSQYDSVLKDHVNKVMKLQKLKRRQQANYLSPEIQNEFLECCAKKVLDVILSEREAEKYYSILVDATPYSAQMKQTVFILRYVYLNEENSLYEVQERGINSLYEFKSMS
;
A
#
# COMPACT_ATOMS: atom_id res chain seq x y z
N MET A 1 14.90 -4.96 33.68
CA MET A 1 14.65 -3.57 33.24
C MET A 1 14.84 -3.42 31.73
N LEU A 2 16.01 -3.76 31.16
CA LEU A 2 16.34 -3.58 29.73
C LEU A 2 15.43 -4.39 28.76
N LEU A 3 15.13 -5.66 29.07
CA LEU A 3 14.23 -6.50 28.27
C LEU A 3 12.80 -5.94 28.19
N HIS A 4 12.32 -5.34 29.29
CA HIS A 4 10.99 -4.74 29.35
C HIS A 4 10.93 -3.49 28.46
N THR A 5 11.97 -2.65 28.48
CA THR A 5 12.10 -1.49 27.59
C THR A 5 12.14 -1.89 26.12
N ILE A 6 12.91 -2.92 25.77
CA ILE A 6 12.98 -3.43 24.39
C ILE A 6 11.60 -3.92 23.93
N LYS A 7 10.90 -4.71 24.75
CA LYS A 7 9.55 -5.21 24.43
C LYS A 7 8.55 -4.06 24.24
N ASN A 8 8.61 -3.05 25.09
CA ASN A 8 7.73 -1.89 24.99
C ASN A 8 8.00 -1.10 23.69
N GLN A 9 9.26 -0.85 23.36
CA GLN A 9 9.64 -0.19 22.11
C GLN A 9 9.20 -1.00 20.87
N ALA A 10 9.39 -2.32 20.89
CA ALA A 10 8.92 -3.19 19.81
C ALA A 10 7.40 -3.12 19.62
N SER A 11 6.64 -3.07 20.73
CA SER A 11 5.18 -2.91 20.69
C SER A 11 4.77 -1.57 20.09
N GLN A 12 5.43 -0.47 20.48
CA GLN A 12 5.18 0.86 19.93
C GLN A 12 5.46 0.91 18.43
N TRP A 13 6.61 0.37 17.99
CA TRP A 13 6.95 0.30 16.57
C TRP A 13 5.97 -0.55 15.78
N LYS A 14 5.51 -1.67 16.35
CA LYS A 14 4.48 -2.50 15.72
C LYS A 14 3.19 -1.72 15.51
N GLN A 15 2.75 -0.94 16.51
CA GLN A 15 1.55 -0.11 16.39
C GLN A 15 1.69 0.95 15.28
N VAL A 16 2.82 1.66 15.22
CA VAL A 16 3.10 2.63 14.16
C VAL A 16 3.10 1.97 12.79
N LEU A 17 3.75 0.81 12.64
CA LEU A 17 3.81 0.08 11.38
C LEU A 17 2.43 -0.43 10.94
N CYS A 18 1.60 -0.91 11.86
CA CYS A 18 0.22 -1.30 11.56
C CYS A 18 -0.57 -0.12 10.98
N GLN A 19 -0.48 1.06 11.60
CA GLN A 19 -1.19 2.25 11.10
C GLN A 19 -0.67 2.72 9.74
N ILE A 20 0.63 2.68 9.52
CA ILE A 20 1.23 2.98 8.21
C ILE A 20 0.66 2.02 7.16
N LEU A 21 0.62 0.71 7.47
CA LEU A 21 0.09 -0.29 6.56
C LEU A 21 -1.41 -0.11 6.32
N ASP A 22 -2.20 0.21 7.35
CA ASP A 22 -3.64 0.45 7.23
C ASP A 22 -3.92 1.64 6.30
N VAL A 23 -3.15 2.73 6.42
CA VAL A 23 -3.25 3.88 5.51
C VAL A 23 -2.84 3.49 4.09
N THR A 24 -1.76 2.72 3.93
CA THR A 24 -1.34 2.22 2.61
C THR A 24 -2.44 1.39 1.96
N LEU A 25 -3.01 0.43 2.68
CA LEU A 25 -4.10 -0.43 2.18
C LEU A 25 -5.33 0.41 1.84
N PHE A 26 -5.74 1.33 2.72
CA PHE A 26 -6.89 2.19 2.50
C PHE A 26 -6.79 3.02 1.22
N LEU A 27 -5.61 3.61 0.96
CA LEU A 27 -5.36 4.39 -0.25
C LEU A 27 -5.32 3.50 -1.50
N ALA A 28 -4.67 2.34 -1.37
CA ALA A 28 -4.53 1.37 -2.45
C ALA A 28 -5.90 0.84 -2.91
N GLU A 29 -6.73 0.35 -1.97
CA GLU A 29 -8.06 -0.20 -2.26
C GLU A 29 -9.00 0.81 -2.94
N ARG A 30 -8.76 2.12 -2.73
CA ARG A 30 -9.60 3.19 -3.25
C ARG A 30 -9.05 3.88 -4.49
N GLY A 31 -7.88 3.50 -4.97
CA GLY A 31 -7.27 4.21 -6.10
C GLY A 31 -6.89 5.66 -5.76
N LEU A 32 -6.60 5.98 -4.50
CA LEU A 32 -6.21 7.33 -4.07
C LEU A 32 -4.70 7.54 -4.16
N GLY A 33 -4.28 8.64 -4.80
CA GLY A 33 -2.86 9.00 -4.90
C GLY A 33 -2.21 9.14 -3.53
N PHE A 34 -1.01 8.60 -3.38
CA PHE A 34 -0.31 8.57 -2.09
C PHE A 34 0.36 9.90 -1.79
N ARG A 35 0.98 10.47 -2.83
CA ARG A 35 1.90 11.60 -2.72
C ARG A 35 1.27 12.90 -3.18
N GLY A 36 1.88 13.98 -2.72
CA GLY A 36 1.60 15.32 -3.19
C GLY A 36 2.83 15.93 -3.85
N THR A 37 2.85 17.25 -3.96
CA THR A 37 4.02 17.96 -4.50
C THR A 37 5.14 18.13 -3.46
N LYS A 38 4.90 17.72 -2.22
CA LYS A 38 5.84 17.78 -1.10
C LYS A 38 5.89 16.42 -0.38
N ASP A 39 7.03 16.11 0.20
CA ASP A 39 7.26 14.84 0.93
C ASP A 39 7.55 15.07 2.42
N LEU A 40 7.10 16.19 2.97
CA LEU A 40 7.40 16.61 4.34
C LEU A 40 6.14 16.64 5.20
N VAL A 41 6.25 16.06 6.39
CA VAL A 41 5.20 16.14 7.41
C VAL A 41 5.00 17.60 7.86
N GLY A 42 3.74 18.03 7.95
CA GLY A 42 3.28 19.35 8.36
C GLY A 42 3.33 20.41 7.26
N VAL A 43 3.53 20.01 6.00
CA VAL A 43 3.56 20.92 4.86
C VAL A 43 2.30 20.69 4.02
N ALA A 44 1.66 21.77 3.60
CA ALA A 44 0.52 21.67 2.68
C ALA A 44 0.94 20.95 1.38
N ALA A 45 0.01 20.17 0.81
CA ALA A 45 0.25 19.33 -0.37
C ALA A 45 1.30 18.23 -0.19
N ASN A 46 1.38 17.64 1.01
CA ASN A 46 2.22 16.48 1.33
C ASN A 46 1.60 15.11 0.96
N GLY A 47 0.51 15.12 0.20
CA GLY A 47 -0.18 13.91 -0.26
C GLY A 47 -1.16 13.32 0.75
N ASN A 48 -1.98 12.37 0.28
CA ASN A 48 -2.98 11.74 1.12
C ASN A 48 -2.35 10.86 2.20
N PHE A 49 -1.22 10.20 1.91
CA PHE A 49 -0.55 9.31 2.86
C PHE A 49 -0.10 10.06 4.13
N LEU A 50 0.67 11.14 3.97
CA LEU A 50 1.13 11.94 5.11
C LEU A 50 -0.03 12.70 5.76
N GLY A 51 -0.98 13.23 4.98
CA GLY A 51 -2.14 13.92 5.51
C GLY A 51 -3.04 13.04 6.38
N ILE A 52 -3.27 11.78 6.01
CA ILE A 52 -4.05 10.84 6.82
C ILE A 52 -3.27 10.48 8.09
N LEU A 53 -1.97 10.23 8.02
CA LEU A 53 -1.17 9.94 9.21
C LEU A 53 -1.15 11.13 10.18
N GLU A 54 -1.11 12.36 9.67
CA GLU A 54 -1.25 13.57 10.48
C GLU A 54 -2.62 13.65 11.16
N LEU A 55 -3.69 13.32 10.45
CA LEU A 55 -5.04 13.25 11.01
C LEU A 55 -5.13 12.19 12.12
N LEU A 56 -4.67 10.97 11.86
CA LEU A 56 -4.69 9.87 12.83
C LEU A 56 -3.84 10.19 14.08
N SER A 57 -2.74 10.93 13.89
CA SER A 57 -1.87 11.37 14.99
C SER A 57 -2.56 12.32 15.98
N GLN A 58 -3.70 12.91 15.62
CA GLN A 58 -4.49 13.70 16.56
C GLN A 58 -5.19 12.82 17.60
N TYR A 59 -5.44 11.55 17.27
CA TYR A 59 -6.20 10.60 18.08
C TYR A 59 -5.35 9.48 18.67
N ASP A 60 -4.18 9.19 18.11
CA ASP A 60 -3.24 8.18 18.62
C ASP A 60 -1.94 8.82 19.15
N SER A 61 -1.67 8.67 20.45
CA SER A 61 -0.49 9.23 21.10
C SER A 61 0.84 8.64 20.62
N VAL A 62 0.87 7.34 20.29
CA VAL A 62 2.07 6.65 19.80
C VAL A 62 2.42 7.15 18.40
N LEU A 63 1.41 7.30 17.54
CA LEU A 63 1.60 7.89 16.21
C LEU A 63 2.00 9.35 16.30
N LYS A 64 1.37 10.11 17.21
CA LYS A 64 1.69 11.51 17.49
C LYS A 64 3.16 11.70 17.85
N ASP A 65 3.68 10.88 18.75
CA ASP A 65 5.08 10.95 19.16
C ASP A 65 6.02 10.65 17.99
N HIS A 66 5.67 9.67 17.15
CA HIS A 66 6.43 9.35 15.93
C HIS A 66 6.43 10.50 14.92
N VAL A 67 5.25 11.02 14.57
CA VAL A 67 5.06 12.17 13.66
C VAL A 67 5.83 13.39 14.16
N ASN A 68 5.71 13.73 15.45
CA ASN A 68 6.44 14.85 16.05
C ASN A 68 7.97 14.66 16.01
N LYS A 69 8.45 13.43 16.27
CA LYS A 69 9.86 13.09 16.14
C LYS A 69 10.34 13.29 14.71
N VAL A 70 9.53 12.89 13.72
CA VAL A 70 9.82 13.08 12.30
C VAL A 70 9.90 14.58 11.96
N MET A 71 8.91 15.36 12.36
CA MET A 71 8.92 16.82 12.14
C MET A 71 10.11 17.52 12.79
N LYS A 72 10.50 17.12 14.01
CA LYS A 72 11.68 17.68 14.70
C LYS A 72 12.96 17.39 13.93
N LEU A 73 13.12 16.17 13.42
CA LEU A 73 14.30 15.79 12.65
C LEU A 73 14.37 16.49 11.29
N GLN A 74 13.21 16.65 10.61
CA GLN A 74 13.09 17.43 9.38
C GLN A 74 13.60 18.87 9.59
N LYS A 75 13.16 19.55 10.66
CA LYS A 75 13.61 20.92 11.00
C LYS A 75 15.12 21.01 11.24
N LEU A 76 15.70 19.98 11.84
CA LEU A 76 17.14 19.92 12.12
C LEU A 76 17.99 19.52 10.89
N LYS A 77 17.36 19.28 9.72
CA LYS A 77 18.00 18.74 8.51
C LYS A 77 18.89 17.51 8.79
N ARG A 78 18.53 16.74 9.82
CA ARG A 78 19.25 15.53 10.20
C ARG A 78 18.72 14.37 9.38
N ARG A 79 19.63 13.59 8.79
CA ARG A 79 19.29 12.37 8.07
C ARG A 79 18.57 11.43 9.02
N GLN A 80 17.33 11.07 8.68
CA GLN A 80 16.53 10.19 9.52
C GLN A 80 17.01 8.76 9.32
N GLN A 81 17.30 8.04 10.41
CA GLN A 81 17.33 6.58 10.36
C GLN A 81 15.87 6.10 10.42
N ALA A 82 15.44 5.40 9.36
CA ALA A 82 14.19 4.64 9.21
C ALA A 82 12.94 5.26 9.90
N ASN A 83 12.39 6.32 9.32
CA ASN A 83 11.12 6.90 9.79
C ASN A 83 9.87 6.21 9.22
N TYR A 84 10.03 5.35 8.21
CA TYR A 84 8.97 4.68 7.45
C TYR A 84 7.91 5.58 6.80
N LEU A 85 8.15 6.89 6.73
CA LEU A 85 7.24 7.86 6.11
C LEU A 85 7.74 8.37 4.76
N SER A 86 8.98 8.03 4.38
CA SER A 86 9.57 8.52 3.15
C SER A 86 8.90 7.92 1.91
N PRO A 87 8.96 8.61 0.77
CA PRO A 87 8.38 8.13 -0.47
C PRO A 87 8.91 6.76 -0.89
N GLU A 88 10.20 6.49 -0.66
CA GLU A 88 10.83 5.20 -0.98
C GLU A 88 10.21 4.06 -0.17
N ILE A 89 10.01 4.27 1.13
CA ILE A 89 9.40 3.26 1.99
C ILE A 89 7.92 3.05 1.64
N GLN A 90 7.19 4.10 1.27
CA GLN A 90 5.82 3.95 0.76
C GLN A 90 5.78 3.00 -0.45
N ASN A 91 6.76 3.11 -1.35
CA ASN A 91 6.87 2.20 -2.50
C ASN A 91 7.19 0.76 -2.08
N GLU A 92 8.04 0.56 -1.07
CA GLU A 92 8.32 -0.78 -0.54
C GLU A 92 7.07 -1.44 0.07
N PHE A 93 6.25 -0.68 0.80
CA PHE A 93 4.98 -1.19 1.33
C PHE A 93 4.01 -1.55 0.22
N LEU A 94 3.88 -0.68 -0.78
CA LEU A 94 3.05 -0.93 -1.96
C LEU A 94 3.53 -2.18 -2.71
N GLU A 95 4.83 -2.34 -2.91
CA GLU A 95 5.39 -3.51 -3.57
C GLU A 95 5.14 -4.80 -2.77
N CYS A 96 5.25 -4.75 -1.44
CA CYS A 96 4.91 -5.88 -0.58
C CYS A 96 3.42 -6.26 -0.69
N CYS A 97 2.52 -5.27 -0.64
CA CYS A 97 1.08 -5.49 -0.79
C CYS A 97 0.76 -6.07 -2.18
N ALA A 98 1.37 -5.49 -3.22
CA ALA A 98 1.22 -5.93 -4.59
C ALA A 98 1.65 -7.40 -4.78
N LYS A 99 2.82 -7.77 -4.26
CA LYS A 99 3.29 -9.18 -4.28
C LYS A 99 2.30 -10.09 -3.58
N LYS A 100 1.79 -9.70 -2.41
CA LYS A 100 0.86 -10.54 -1.66
C LYS A 100 -0.46 -10.75 -2.40
N VAL A 101 -1.00 -9.70 -3.03
CA VAL A 101 -2.20 -9.81 -3.87
C VAL A 101 -1.93 -10.71 -5.07
N LEU A 102 -0.77 -10.57 -5.71
CA LEU A 102 -0.37 -11.42 -6.82
C LEU A 102 -0.27 -12.90 -6.41
N ASP A 103 0.36 -13.19 -5.28
CA ASP A 103 0.49 -14.55 -4.76
C ASP A 103 -0.88 -15.19 -4.53
N VAL A 104 -1.85 -14.43 -4.00
CA VAL A 104 -3.23 -14.91 -3.81
C VAL A 104 -3.88 -15.21 -5.16
N ILE A 105 -3.81 -14.28 -6.13
CA ILE A 105 -4.37 -14.49 -7.48
C ILE A 105 -3.75 -15.72 -8.15
N LEU A 106 -2.44 -15.93 -8.02
CA LEU A 106 -1.76 -17.09 -8.58
C LEU A 106 -2.18 -18.38 -7.89
N SER A 107 -2.36 -18.37 -6.56
CA SER A 107 -2.86 -19.54 -5.83
C SER A 107 -4.30 -19.92 -6.19
N GLU A 108 -5.18 -18.93 -6.41
CA GLU A 108 -6.54 -19.16 -6.92
C GLU A 108 -6.49 -19.81 -8.30
N ARG A 109 -5.63 -19.30 -9.20
CA ARG A 109 -5.44 -19.86 -10.53
C ARG A 109 -4.96 -21.31 -10.49
N GLU A 110 -4.07 -21.67 -9.57
CA GLU A 110 -3.54 -23.03 -9.45
C GLU A 110 -4.58 -24.04 -8.98
N ALA A 111 -5.60 -23.59 -8.24
CA ALA A 111 -6.71 -24.45 -7.83
C ALA A 111 -7.64 -24.79 -9.00
N GLU A 112 -7.68 -23.95 -10.04
CA GLU A 112 -8.67 -24.06 -11.10
C GLU A 112 -8.16 -24.68 -12.40
N LYS A 113 -9.01 -25.52 -13.00
CA LYS A 113 -8.69 -26.26 -14.23
C LYS A 113 -8.78 -25.39 -15.48
N TYR A 114 -9.70 -24.43 -15.51
CA TYR A 114 -10.00 -23.62 -16.69
C TYR A 114 -9.78 -22.14 -16.38
N TYR A 115 -8.82 -21.55 -17.08
CA TYR A 115 -8.55 -20.12 -17.00
C TYR A 115 -8.18 -19.55 -18.38
N SER A 116 -8.34 -18.25 -18.52
CA SER A 116 -7.94 -17.47 -19.70
C SER A 116 -7.34 -16.13 -19.26
N ILE A 117 -6.49 -15.55 -20.10
CA ILE A 117 -5.90 -14.23 -19.87
C ILE A 117 -6.44 -13.30 -20.95
N LEU A 118 -7.12 -12.24 -20.53
CA LEU A 118 -7.56 -11.16 -21.40
C LEU A 118 -6.53 -10.04 -21.32
N VAL A 119 -6.17 -9.49 -22.47
CA VAL A 119 -5.21 -8.40 -22.57
C VAL A 119 -5.85 -7.27 -23.35
N ASP A 120 -5.98 -6.11 -22.72
CA ASP A 120 -6.40 -4.88 -23.40
C ASP A 120 -5.27 -3.87 -23.38
N ALA A 121 -5.06 -3.15 -24.49
CA ALA A 121 -3.99 -2.18 -24.62
C ALA A 121 -4.58 -0.85 -25.10
N THR A 122 -4.79 0.07 -24.16
CA THR A 122 -5.33 1.39 -24.44
C THR A 122 -4.18 2.39 -24.65
N PRO A 123 -4.17 3.17 -25.75
CA PRO A 123 -3.20 4.24 -25.92
C PRO A 123 -3.51 5.37 -24.93
N TYR A 124 -2.60 5.60 -23.97
CA TYR A 124 -2.74 6.66 -22.96
C TYR A 124 -2.17 8.00 -23.46
N SER A 125 -1.13 7.95 -24.31
CA SER A 125 -0.57 9.09 -25.04
C SER A 125 0.16 8.63 -26.31
N ALA A 126 0.61 9.57 -27.15
CA ALA A 126 1.27 9.26 -28.44
C ALA A 126 2.55 8.39 -28.33
N GLN A 127 3.11 8.22 -27.13
CA GLN A 127 4.33 7.42 -26.90
C GLN A 127 4.15 6.24 -25.93
N MET A 128 3.04 6.13 -25.19
CA MET A 128 2.91 5.16 -24.10
C MET A 128 1.55 4.45 -24.13
N LYS A 129 1.59 3.11 -24.19
CA LYS A 129 0.40 2.24 -24.14
C LYS A 129 0.22 1.73 -22.71
N GLN A 130 -0.94 1.98 -22.12
CA GLN A 130 -1.34 1.32 -20.89
C GLN A 130 -1.91 -0.04 -21.29
N THR A 131 -1.28 -1.12 -20.84
CA THR A 131 -1.82 -2.47 -21.02
C THR A 131 -2.56 -2.82 -19.74
N VAL A 132 -3.62 -3.64 -19.82
CA VAL A 132 -4.37 -4.22 -18.70
C VAL A 132 -4.42 -5.72 -18.94
N PHE A 133 -3.96 -6.50 -17.96
CA PHE A 133 -4.10 -7.96 -17.95
C PHE A 133 -5.21 -8.35 -16.96
N ILE A 134 -6.17 -9.14 -17.42
CA ILE A 134 -7.25 -9.70 -16.60
C ILE A 134 -7.15 -11.22 -16.67
N LEU A 135 -7.00 -11.85 -15.51
CA LEU A 135 -7.15 -13.29 -15.36
C LEU A 135 -8.63 -13.61 -15.15
N ARG A 136 -9.19 -14.48 -15.99
CA ARG A 136 -10.54 -15.00 -15.84
C ARG A 136 -10.48 -16.50 -15.65
N TYR A 137 -11.08 -17.03 -14.58
CA TYR A 137 -11.11 -18.47 -14.29
C TYR A 137 -12.51 -18.93 -13.89
N VAL A 138 -12.77 -20.22 -14.06
CA VAL A 138 -14.00 -20.88 -13.62
C VAL A 138 -13.71 -21.64 -12.34
N TYR A 139 -14.48 -21.39 -11.28
CA TYR A 139 -14.36 -22.08 -10.00
C TYR A 139 -15.68 -22.75 -9.61
N LEU A 140 -15.61 -23.80 -8.79
CA LEU A 140 -16.78 -24.43 -8.19
C LEU A 140 -17.10 -23.70 -6.87
N ASN A 141 -18.26 -23.07 -6.80
CA ASN A 141 -18.74 -22.51 -5.54
C ASN A 141 -19.35 -23.66 -4.70
N GLU A 142 -18.69 -24.00 -3.59
CA GLU A 142 -19.11 -25.11 -2.73
C GLU A 142 -20.47 -24.87 -2.05
N GLU A 143 -20.86 -23.62 -1.83
CA GLU A 143 -22.11 -23.28 -1.12
C GLU A 143 -23.36 -23.62 -1.95
N ASN A 144 -23.30 -23.38 -3.26
CA ASN A 144 -24.41 -23.60 -4.18
C ASN A 144 -24.16 -24.76 -5.16
N SER A 145 -22.97 -25.37 -5.14
CA SER A 145 -22.54 -26.44 -6.05
C SER A 145 -22.62 -26.06 -7.53
N LEU A 146 -22.46 -24.77 -7.86
CA LEU A 146 -22.46 -24.26 -9.23
C LEU A 146 -21.08 -23.77 -9.66
N TYR A 147 -20.80 -23.86 -10.96
CA TYR A 147 -19.62 -23.26 -11.55
C TYR A 147 -19.85 -21.78 -11.81
N GLU A 148 -18.95 -20.95 -11.30
CA GLU A 148 -18.98 -19.50 -11.43
C GLU A 148 -17.71 -18.98 -12.12
N VAL A 149 -17.81 -17.81 -12.75
CA VAL A 149 -16.68 -17.15 -13.42
C VAL A 149 -16.20 -16.01 -12.55
N GLN A 150 -14.90 -16.01 -12.22
CA GLN A 150 -14.26 -14.93 -11.48
C GLN A 150 -13.24 -14.22 -12.38
N GLU A 151 -13.14 -12.90 -12.21
CA GLU A 151 -12.15 -12.05 -12.87
C GLU A 151 -11.24 -11.38 -11.84
N ARG A 152 -9.94 -11.34 -12.15
CA ARG A 152 -8.89 -10.70 -11.36
C ARG A 152 -8.01 -9.84 -12.26
N GLY A 153 -7.93 -8.54 -11.98
CA GLY A 153 -6.98 -7.65 -12.65
C GLY A 153 -5.55 -7.87 -12.14
N ILE A 154 -4.61 -8.14 -13.04
CA ILE A 154 -3.18 -8.32 -12.71
C ILE A 154 -2.45 -6.96 -12.70
N ASN A 155 -2.96 -5.96 -13.44
CA ASN A 155 -2.28 -4.67 -13.63
C ASN A 155 -2.56 -3.59 -12.59
N SER A 156 -3.39 -3.86 -11.58
CA SER A 156 -3.52 -2.98 -10.40
C SER A 156 -2.15 -2.65 -9.77
N LEU A 157 -1.15 -3.53 -9.96
CA LEU A 157 0.22 -3.37 -9.46
C LEU A 157 1.04 -2.26 -10.16
N TYR A 158 0.75 -1.95 -11.42
CA TYR A 158 1.40 -0.84 -12.13
C TYR A 158 0.72 0.50 -11.84
N GLU A 159 -0.60 0.50 -11.59
CA GLU A 159 -1.34 1.69 -11.18
C GLU A 159 -0.92 2.16 -9.78
N PHE A 160 -0.60 1.24 -8.86
CA PHE A 160 0.02 1.61 -7.58
C PHE A 160 1.34 2.37 -7.74
N LYS A 161 2.07 2.15 -8.84
CA LYS A 161 3.33 2.84 -9.15
C LYS A 161 3.12 4.16 -9.91
N SER A 162 1.97 4.36 -10.56
CA SER A 162 1.59 5.65 -11.17
C SER A 162 0.84 6.57 -10.18
N MET A 163 0.35 6.01 -9.07
CA MET A 163 -0.22 6.73 -7.93
C MET A 163 0.83 7.19 -6.89
N SER A 164 2.12 6.89 -7.14
CA SER A 164 3.28 7.31 -6.36
C SER A 164 4.00 8.49 -7.00
#